data_AF-A0A497K1M8-F1
#
_entry.id   AF-A0A497K1M8-F1
#
_cell.length_a   1.000
_cell.length_b   1.000
_cell.length_c   1.000
_cell.angle_alpha   90.00
_cell.angle_beta   90.00
_cell.angle_gamma   90.00
#
_symmetry.space_group_name_H-M   'P 1'
#
loop_
_entity.id
_entity.type
_entity.pdbx_description
1 polymer ?
#
loop_
_entity_poly.entity_id
_entity_poly.type
_entity_poly.pdbx_seq_one_letter_code
_entity_poly.pdbx_strand_id
1 'polypeptide(L)'
;AGCWRLGIPVVVGPHGSKYRRMLLGDKDNEDNWKVLNARDGKEVYIGPAPEHMFYAAETKEEAIVLISKLVMRPNDTNKGRAVKLTHYIDLHKRHYGAMPDDLHLYVRRSQDIPFTMRDEVMKALEEKNWVEDHIGSPDPTLLDRMVRRRS
;
A
#
# COMPACT_ATOMS: atom_id res chain seq x y z
N ALA A 1 16.05 -13.60 -8.87
CA ALA A 1 14.68 -13.62 -8.29
C ALA A 1 14.70 -13.97 -6.79
N GLY A 2 15.34 -13.14 -5.95
CA GLY A 2 15.46 -13.40 -4.50
C GLY A 2 14.42 -12.62 -3.68
N CYS A 3 14.46 -11.30 -3.75
CA CYS A 3 13.72 -10.39 -2.88
C CYS A 3 12.20 -10.55 -2.93
N TRP A 4 11.58 -10.63 -4.11
CA TRP A 4 10.11 -10.73 -4.19
C TRP A 4 9.56 -12.06 -3.69
N ARG A 5 10.34 -13.16 -3.71
CA ARG A 5 9.94 -14.43 -3.07
C ARG A 5 9.86 -14.31 -1.54
N LEU A 6 10.53 -13.30 -0.98
CA LEU A 6 10.51 -12.97 0.45
C LEU A 6 9.52 -11.84 0.78
N GLY A 7 8.64 -11.45 -0.15
CA GLY A 7 7.68 -10.36 0.10
C GLY A 7 8.31 -8.96 0.11
N ILE A 8 9.48 -8.78 -0.52
CA ILE A 8 10.16 -7.50 -0.66
C ILE A 8 9.97 -6.97 -2.09
N PRO A 9 9.23 -5.86 -2.29
CA PRO A 9 9.08 -5.20 -3.58
C PRO A 9 10.42 -4.77 -4.18
N VAL A 10 10.53 -4.83 -5.50
CA VAL A 10 11.73 -4.42 -6.24
C VAL A 10 11.35 -3.43 -7.34
N VAL A 11 12.03 -2.29 -7.36
CA VAL A 11 11.95 -1.30 -8.43
C VAL A 11 13.28 -1.32 -9.20
N VAL A 12 13.21 -1.41 -10.52
CA VAL A 12 14.37 -1.36 -11.44
C VAL A 12 14.18 -0.24 -12.45
N GLY A 13 15.26 0.18 -13.10
CA GLY A 13 15.18 1.13 -14.21
C GLY A 13 14.55 0.53 -15.47
N PRO A 14 14.39 1.32 -16.55
CA PRO A 14 13.57 0.95 -17.71
C PRO A 14 14.11 -0.26 -18.47
N HIS A 15 15.43 -0.49 -18.47
CA HIS A 15 16.01 -1.70 -19.05
C HIS A 15 15.61 -2.99 -18.33
N GLY A 16 15.09 -2.89 -17.10
CA GLY A 16 14.50 -3.99 -16.38
C GLY A 16 13.22 -4.54 -17.03
N SER A 17 12.52 -3.76 -17.87
CA SER A 17 11.39 -4.27 -18.67
C SER A 17 11.78 -5.41 -19.62
N LYS A 18 13.07 -5.53 -19.95
CA LYS A 18 13.61 -6.65 -20.74
C LYS A 18 13.49 -7.99 -20.01
N TYR A 19 13.36 -7.97 -18.68
CA TYR A 19 12.95 -9.15 -17.93
C TYR A 19 11.46 -9.41 -18.23
N ARG A 20 11.17 -10.52 -18.92
CA ARG A 20 9.84 -10.84 -19.50
C ARG A 20 8.65 -10.85 -18.53
N ARG A 21 8.85 -10.75 -17.22
CA ARG A 21 7.77 -10.89 -16.23
C ARG A 21 7.87 -9.79 -15.16
N MET A 22 6.93 -8.85 -15.24
CA MET A 22 6.61 -7.91 -14.16
C MET A 22 5.63 -8.54 -13.18
N LEU A 23 5.64 -8.10 -11.93
CA LEU A 23 4.69 -8.55 -10.90
C LEU A 23 3.90 -7.32 -10.43
N LEU A 24 2.94 -6.94 -11.27
CA LEU A 24 2.04 -5.82 -11.05
C LEU A 24 0.78 -6.31 -10.35
N GLY A 25 0.38 -5.64 -9.30
CA GLY A 25 -0.91 -5.83 -8.66
C GLY A 25 -1.99 -5.03 -9.37
N ASP A 26 -3.20 -5.56 -9.34
CA ASP A 26 -4.41 -4.91 -9.85
C ASP A 26 -5.14 -4.30 -8.65
N LYS A 27 -5.01 -2.99 -8.45
CA LYS A 27 -5.59 -2.27 -7.32
C LYS A 27 -7.12 -2.16 -7.38
N ASP A 28 -7.71 -2.35 -8.56
CA ASP A 28 -9.15 -2.21 -8.78
C ASP A 28 -9.91 -3.50 -8.44
N ASN A 29 -9.20 -4.62 -8.29
CA ASN A 29 -9.78 -5.91 -7.88
C ASN A 29 -9.56 -6.18 -6.39
N GLU A 30 -10.54 -5.83 -5.55
CA GLU A 30 -10.47 -5.99 -4.09
C GLU A 30 -10.24 -7.43 -3.62
N ASP A 31 -10.69 -8.43 -4.38
CA ASP A 31 -10.53 -9.85 -4.01
C ASP A 31 -9.05 -10.26 -3.98
N ASN A 32 -8.20 -9.61 -4.76
CA ASN A 32 -6.75 -9.84 -4.74
C ASN A 32 -6.06 -9.35 -3.46
N TRP A 33 -6.76 -8.53 -2.66
CA TRP A 33 -6.21 -7.86 -1.48
C TRP A 33 -6.88 -8.32 -0.19
N LYS A 34 -7.49 -9.50 -0.21
CA LYS A 34 -8.02 -10.17 1.00
C LYS A 34 -6.97 -11.10 1.57
N VAL A 35 -6.81 -11.05 2.89
CA VAL A 35 -5.92 -11.94 3.65
C VAL A 35 -6.64 -12.53 4.85
N LEU A 36 -6.09 -13.59 5.44
CA LEU A 36 -6.63 -14.15 6.67
C LEU A 36 -6.16 -13.32 7.86
N ASN A 37 -7.05 -13.08 8.80
CA ASN A 37 -6.68 -12.65 10.14
C ASN A 37 -6.22 -13.88 10.95
N ALA A 38 -4.95 -13.93 11.33
CA ALA A 38 -4.36 -15.07 12.02
C ALA A 38 -5.04 -15.39 13.38
N ARG A 39 -5.83 -14.47 13.94
CA ARG A 39 -6.51 -14.65 15.22
C ARG A 39 -7.78 -15.51 15.13
N ASP A 40 -8.54 -15.35 14.05
CA ASP A 40 -9.88 -15.97 13.91
C ASP A 40 -10.13 -16.62 12.53
N GLY A 41 -9.19 -16.47 11.58
CA GLY A 41 -9.27 -17.06 10.25
C GLY A 41 -10.19 -16.33 9.29
N LYS A 42 -10.74 -15.17 9.66
CA LYS A 42 -11.62 -14.41 8.76
C LYS A 42 -10.83 -13.74 7.66
N GLU A 43 -11.41 -13.69 6.46
CA GLU A 43 -10.88 -12.87 5.38
C GLU A 43 -11.12 -11.39 5.66
N VAL A 44 -10.09 -10.59 5.43
CA VAL A 44 -10.09 -9.14 5.66
C VAL A 44 -9.42 -8.46 4.48
N TYR A 45 -10.08 -7.46 3.91
CA TYR A 45 -9.49 -6.59 2.90
C TYR A 45 -8.45 -5.67 3.54
N ILE A 46 -7.23 -5.64 2.98
CA ILE A 46 -6.08 -4.89 3.52
C ILE A 46 -5.56 -3.78 2.60
N GLY A 47 -6.19 -3.60 1.45
CA GLY A 47 -5.76 -2.66 0.43
C GLY A 47 -4.44 -3.04 -0.27
N PRO A 48 -4.07 -2.31 -1.34
CA PRO A 48 -2.93 -2.61 -2.21
C PRO A 48 -1.56 -2.19 -1.62
N ALA A 49 -1.19 -2.74 -0.46
CA ALA A 49 0.03 -2.36 0.28
C ALA A 49 0.94 -3.57 0.61
N PRO A 50 2.00 -3.87 -0.18
CA PRO A 50 2.46 -3.17 -1.37
C PRO A 50 1.69 -3.55 -2.65
N GLU A 51 1.49 -2.58 -3.55
CA GLU A 51 0.74 -2.81 -4.80
C GLU A 51 1.53 -3.67 -5.82
N HIS A 52 2.84 -3.49 -5.89
CA HIS A 52 3.68 -4.16 -6.87
C HIS A 52 4.82 -4.89 -6.18
N MET A 53 5.16 -6.06 -6.72
CA MET A 53 6.30 -6.85 -6.24
C MET A 53 7.53 -6.68 -7.13
N PHE A 54 7.32 -6.38 -8.41
CA PHE A 54 8.41 -6.08 -9.34
C PHE A 54 7.93 -5.09 -10.40
N TYR A 55 8.54 -3.90 -10.40
CA TYR A 55 8.18 -2.75 -11.24
C TYR A 55 9.41 -2.14 -11.94
N ALA A 56 9.25 -1.66 -13.16
CA ALA A 56 10.31 -1.06 -13.97
C ALA A 56 9.93 0.40 -14.20
N ALA A 57 10.51 1.29 -13.40
CA ALA A 57 10.28 2.73 -13.50
C ALA A 57 11.04 3.29 -14.70
N GLU A 58 10.39 4.19 -15.44
CA GLU A 58 10.96 4.89 -16.58
C GLU A 58 11.86 6.04 -16.15
N THR A 59 11.51 6.69 -15.04
CA THR A 59 12.22 7.87 -14.51
C THR A 59 12.65 7.69 -13.06
N LYS A 60 13.63 8.48 -12.63
CA LYS A 60 14.08 8.47 -11.22
C LYS A 60 12.99 9.03 -10.30
N GLU A 61 12.23 10.03 -10.77
CA GLU A 61 11.11 10.64 -10.07
C GLU A 61 10.02 9.61 -9.78
N GLU A 62 9.65 8.83 -10.79
CA GLU A 62 8.71 7.72 -10.63
C GLU A 62 9.22 6.66 -9.68
N ALA A 63 10.49 6.25 -9.80
CA ALA A 63 11.07 5.30 -8.88
C ALA A 63 11.00 5.79 -7.42
N ILE A 64 11.29 7.06 -7.16
CA ILE A 64 11.26 7.66 -5.82
C ILE A 64 9.84 7.63 -5.25
N VAL A 65 8.85 8.10 -6.01
CA VAL A 65 7.45 8.13 -5.56
C VAL A 65 6.94 6.71 -5.34
N LEU A 66 7.21 5.79 -6.28
CA LEU A 66 6.79 4.40 -6.17
C LEU A 66 7.42 3.69 -4.96
N ILE A 67 8.71 3.91 -4.67
CA ILE A 67 9.36 3.34 -3.48
C ILE A 67 8.66 3.80 -2.21
N SER A 68 8.33 5.09 -2.09
CA SER A 68 7.65 5.63 -0.91
C SER A 68 6.26 5.02 -0.69
N LYS A 69 5.59 4.64 -1.78
CA LYS A 69 4.31 3.92 -1.76
C LYS A 69 4.49 2.44 -1.39
N LEU A 70 5.42 1.74 -2.04
CA LEU A 70 5.64 0.30 -1.89
C LEU A 70 6.22 -0.12 -0.54
N VAL A 71 6.63 0.81 0.32
CA VAL A 71 7.04 0.51 1.70
C VAL A 71 5.86 0.41 2.68
N MET A 72 4.65 0.83 2.29
CA MET A 72 3.46 0.68 3.13
C MET A 72 3.13 -0.80 3.33
N ARG A 73 2.64 -1.14 4.54
CA ARG A 73 2.31 -2.51 4.93
C ARG A 73 1.00 -2.57 5.69
N PRO A 74 0.24 -3.68 5.62
CA PRO A 74 -1.06 -3.77 6.29
C PRO A 74 -0.96 -3.60 7.81
N ASN A 75 0.16 -4.03 8.39
CA ASN A 75 0.44 -4.02 9.82
C ASN A 75 1.13 -2.74 10.32
N ASP A 76 1.18 -1.67 9.52
CA ASP A 76 1.70 -0.38 9.99
C ASP A 76 0.92 0.10 11.21
N THR A 77 1.61 0.64 12.22
CA THR A 77 0.94 1.39 13.29
C THR A 77 0.38 2.70 12.71
N ASN A 78 -0.61 3.32 13.36
CA ASN A 78 -1.18 4.58 12.87
C ASN A 78 -0.11 5.68 12.70
N LYS A 79 0.80 5.79 13.67
CA LYS A 79 1.94 6.71 13.60
C LYS A 79 2.89 6.36 12.45
N GLY A 80 3.20 5.07 12.27
CA GLY A 80 4.07 4.61 11.18
C GLY A 80 3.46 4.87 9.80
N ARG A 81 2.16 4.62 9.65
CA ARG A 81 1.42 4.91 8.43
C ARG A 81 1.38 6.40 8.14
N ALA A 82 1.10 7.24 9.13
CA ALA A 82 1.11 8.69 8.97
C ALA A 82 2.47 9.23 8.47
N VAL A 83 3.60 8.69 8.97
CA VAL A 83 4.92 9.07 8.46
C VAL A 83 5.09 8.64 6.99
N LYS A 84 4.72 7.41 6.63
CA LYS A 84 4.80 6.92 5.25
C LYS A 84 3.92 7.72 4.29
N LEU A 85 2.69 8.03 4.69
CA LEU A 85 1.76 8.85 3.92
C LEU A 85 2.28 10.28 3.74
N THR A 86 2.86 10.89 4.79
CA THR A 86 3.53 12.20 4.68
C THR A 86 4.56 12.18 3.56
N HIS A 87 5.45 11.18 3.54
CA HIS A 87 6.48 11.08 2.51
C HIS A 87 5.92 10.80 1.14
N TYR A 88 4.92 9.91 1.04
CA TYR A 88 4.30 9.62 -0.25
C TYR A 88 3.64 10.85 -0.85
N ILE A 89 2.85 11.58 -0.06
CA ILE A 89 2.17 12.81 -0.47
C ILE A 89 3.20 13.88 -0.85
N ASP A 90 4.21 14.11 -0.02
CA ASP A 90 5.25 15.14 -0.26
C ASP A 90 6.04 14.85 -1.55
N LEU A 91 6.51 13.62 -1.72
CA LEU A 91 7.25 13.22 -2.92
C LEU A 91 6.38 13.26 -4.17
N HIS A 92 5.12 12.83 -4.08
CA HIS A 92 4.18 12.91 -5.19
C HIS A 92 3.92 14.36 -5.60
N LYS A 93 3.67 15.27 -4.65
CA LYS A 93 3.51 16.70 -4.95
C LYS A 93 4.78 17.32 -5.51
N ARG A 94 5.95 16.97 -4.97
CA ARG A 94 7.23 17.49 -5.42
C ARG A 94 7.57 17.10 -6.86
N HIS A 95 7.25 15.86 -7.24
CA HIS A 95 7.63 15.31 -8.55
C HIS A 95 6.51 15.38 -9.60
N TYR A 96 5.25 15.38 -9.18
CA TYR A 96 4.08 15.38 -10.07
C TYR A 96 3.13 16.57 -9.88
N GLY A 97 3.37 17.44 -8.89
CA GLY A 97 2.60 18.67 -8.70
C GLY A 97 1.17 18.50 -8.17
N ALA A 98 0.77 17.29 -7.78
CA ALA A 98 -0.60 16.98 -7.35
C ALA A 98 -0.64 16.02 -6.15
N MET A 99 -1.82 15.87 -5.54
CA MET A 99 -2.10 14.81 -4.55
C MET A 99 -2.13 13.44 -5.25
N PRO A 100 -1.69 12.35 -4.61
CA PRO A 100 -1.89 11.00 -5.16
C PRO A 100 -3.38 10.70 -5.38
N ASP A 101 -3.71 10.19 -6.56
CA ASP A 101 -5.08 9.86 -6.98
C ASP A 101 -5.65 8.65 -6.22
N ASP A 102 -4.78 7.77 -5.76
CA ASP A 102 -5.10 6.55 -5.03
C ASP A 102 -4.81 6.60 -3.53
N LEU A 103 -4.63 7.80 -2.97
CA LEU A 103 -4.37 8.02 -1.55
C LEU A 103 -5.38 7.29 -0.63
N HIS A 104 -6.66 7.28 -1.05
CA HIS A 104 -7.76 6.62 -0.35
C HIS A 104 -7.57 5.10 -0.17
N LEU A 105 -6.74 4.46 -1.00
CA LEU A 105 -6.41 3.03 -0.88
C LEU A 105 -5.36 2.75 0.20
N TYR A 106 -4.80 3.79 0.84
CA TYR A 106 -3.71 3.68 1.82
C TYR A 106 -4.01 4.28 3.19
N VAL A 107 -5.14 4.99 3.33
CA VAL A 107 -5.63 5.53 4.60
C VAL A 107 -6.67 4.58 5.18
N ARG A 108 -6.42 3.97 6.34
CA ARG A 108 -7.39 3.05 6.96
C ARG A 108 -8.40 3.81 7.81
N ARG A 109 -7.92 4.86 8.47
CA ARG A 109 -8.68 5.66 9.43
C ARG A 109 -8.10 7.05 9.57
N SER A 110 -8.87 7.95 10.16
CA SER A 110 -8.49 9.33 10.45
C SER A 110 -7.20 9.50 11.26
N GLN A 111 -6.78 8.46 11.98
CA GLN A 111 -5.52 8.41 12.74
C GLN A 111 -4.28 8.13 11.89
N ASP A 112 -4.45 7.59 10.68
CA ASP A 112 -3.36 7.44 9.71
C ASP A 112 -3.01 8.77 9.03
N ILE A 113 -3.89 9.77 9.12
CA ILE A 113 -3.73 11.03 8.40
C ILE A 113 -2.67 11.91 9.08
N PRO A 114 -1.65 12.38 8.32
CA PRO A 114 -0.67 13.33 8.84
C PRO A 114 -1.33 14.59 9.39
N PHE A 115 -1.01 14.95 10.63
CA PHE A 115 -1.64 16.10 11.30
C PHE A 115 -1.48 17.42 10.52
N THR A 116 -0.29 17.66 9.95
CA THR A 116 0.03 18.88 9.19
C THR A 116 -0.69 19.00 7.85
N MET A 117 -1.25 17.90 7.32
CA MET A 117 -1.93 17.84 6.03
C MET A 117 -3.39 17.39 6.17
N ARG A 118 -3.95 17.43 7.39
CA ARG A 118 -5.25 16.83 7.71
C ARG A 118 -6.38 17.30 6.81
N ASP A 119 -6.56 18.61 6.69
CA ASP A 119 -7.69 19.19 5.94
C ASP A 119 -7.62 18.85 4.45
N GLU A 120 -6.42 18.93 3.88
CA GLU A 120 -6.20 18.64 2.46
C GLU A 120 -6.37 17.15 2.14
N VAL A 121 -5.85 16.26 3.01
CA VAL A 121 -6.01 14.82 2.86
C VAL A 121 -7.47 14.43 3.03
N MET A 122 -8.16 14.94 4.04
CA MET A 122 -9.59 14.65 4.24
C MET A 122 -10.42 15.05 3.02
N LYS A 123 -10.17 16.23 2.43
CA LYS A 123 -10.84 16.64 1.20
C LYS A 123 -10.60 15.66 0.05
N ALA A 124 -9.35 15.23 -0.16
CA ALA A 124 -9.01 14.26 -1.21
C ALA A 124 -9.66 12.88 -0.98
N LEU A 125 -9.85 12.49 0.29
CA LEU A 125 -10.54 11.26 0.67
C LEU A 125 -12.06 11.35 0.40
N GLU A 126 -12.68 12.48 0.74
CA GLU A 126 -14.10 12.75 0.49
C GLU A 126 -14.42 12.71 -1.01
N GLU A 127 -13.58 13.31 -1.86
CA GLU A 127 -13.69 13.27 -3.33
C GLU A 127 -13.66 11.84 -3.90
N LYS A 128 -13.10 10.89 -3.14
CA LYS A 128 -12.99 9.46 -3.51
C LYS A 128 -14.02 8.57 -2.80
N ASN A 129 -15.00 9.15 -2.10
CA ASN A 129 -15.98 8.41 -1.28
C ASN A 129 -15.31 7.45 -0.29
N TRP A 130 -14.17 7.87 0.29
CA TRP A 130 -13.44 7.05 1.25
C TRP A 130 -14.30 6.73 2.48
N VAL A 131 -14.27 5.47 2.90
CA VAL A 131 -14.99 4.96 4.08
C VAL A 131 -13.96 4.50 5.12
N GLU A 132 -14.05 5.08 6.32
CA GLU A 132 -13.21 4.69 7.45
C GLU A 132 -13.38 3.21 7.79
N ASP A 133 -12.26 2.54 8.09
CA ASP A 133 -12.16 1.11 8.41
C ASP A 133 -12.61 0.13 7.31
N HIS A 134 -12.86 0.60 6.07
CA HIS A 134 -12.99 -0.30 4.91
C HIS A 134 -11.72 -1.14 4.72
N ILE A 135 -10.55 -0.49 4.86
CA ILE A 135 -9.26 -1.18 4.92
C ILE A 135 -9.02 -1.67 6.34
N GLY A 136 -9.05 -2.98 6.52
CA GLY A 136 -8.86 -3.62 7.82
C GLY A 136 -7.45 -3.46 8.39
N SER A 137 -7.34 -3.62 9.71
CA SER A 137 -6.07 -3.70 10.45
C SER A 137 -5.95 -5.03 11.21
N PRO A 138 -5.85 -6.18 10.50
CA PRO A 138 -5.82 -7.50 11.13
C PRO A 138 -4.42 -7.85 11.68
N ASP A 139 -4.27 -9.07 12.19
CA ASP A 139 -2.99 -9.77 12.25
C ASP A 139 -2.83 -10.57 10.94
N PRO A 140 -2.29 -9.99 9.86
CA PRO A 140 -2.46 -10.53 8.51
C PRO A 140 -1.60 -11.77 8.27
N THR A 141 -2.17 -12.79 7.64
CA THR A 141 -1.43 -13.94 7.09
C THR A 141 -2.02 -14.40 5.77
N LEU A 142 -1.13 -14.86 4.88
CA LEU A 142 -1.51 -15.59 3.66
C LEU A 142 -1.55 -17.11 3.89
N LEU A 143 -1.18 -17.58 5.08
CA LEU A 143 -1.00 -18.99 5.40
C LEU A 143 -2.04 -19.44 6.42
N ASP A 144 -2.98 -20.27 6.00
CA ASP A 144 -4.03 -20.85 6.85
C ASP A 144 -3.46 -21.57 8.09
N ARG A 145 -2.32 -22.27 7.93
CA ARG A 145 -1.63 -22.95 9.05
C ARG A 145 -1.19 -22.02 10.19
N MET A 146 -1.16 -20.70 9.97
CA MET A 146 -0.84 -19.71 11.01
C MET A 146 -2.06 -19.23 11.77
N VAL A 147 -3.27 -19.62 11.36
CA VAL A 147 -4.52 -19.25 12.04
C VAL A 147 -4.62 -19.99 13.37
N ARG A 148 -4.87 -19.25 14.45
CA ARG A 148 -5.05 -19.77 15.80
C ARG A 148 -6.38 -20.50 15.92
N ARG A 149 -6.41 -21.78 15.59
CA ARG A 149 -7.55 -22.65 15.88
C ARG A 149 -7.47 -23.07 17.35
N ARG A 150 -8.50 -22.76 18.14
CA ARG A 150 -8.64 -23.36 19.48
C ARG A 150 -8.92 -24.86 19.26
N SER A 151 -8.00 -25.70 19.72
CA SER A 151 -8.18 -27.15 19.84
C SER A 151 -9.26 -27.47 20.87
#